data_AF-A0A6N2DWR4-F1
#
_entry.id   AF-A0A6N2DWR4-F1
#
_cell.length_a   1.000
_cell.length_b   1.000
_cell.length_c   1.000
_cell.angle_alpha   90.00
_cell.angle_beta   90.00
_cell.angle_gamma   90.00
#
_symmetry.space_group_name_H-M   'P 1'
#
loop_
_entity.id
_entity.type
_entity.pdbx_description
1 polymer ?
#
loop_
_entity_poly.entity_id
_entity_poly.type
_entity_poly.pdbx_seq_one_letter_code
_entity_poly.pdbx_strand_id
1 'polypeptide(L)'
;MDAASLAQFLVTFLAVLSALFVFAVGLCALVLAILFVVDIRQTQHAIRRNFPVIGRLRYAFEHLGVFFRQYFFAMDREEMPFNRAQRTWVYRAAKNLDNTQPFGSTRDLRPAGTILFANATFPSLQPSPARAAPVVVGPDCAEPYEAGSLFNISAMSYGAISGVAVRALSNGARMAGCWMNTGEGGLSGHHLAGGADIVFQIGTAKYGVRDAAGRLDEARLRGIAANPQVRMFEIKLSQGAKPGKGGILPAAKVSAEIAAIRGIPMGEASLSPSRHPEIDTTGHLLDFVDRVRRLTGKPTGFKLVLGNPDWLDELCSEIRRRGVESAPDFITIDSGDGGTGAAPLSLMDYVGLPIQESLPLAVDTLAASGLRGRIRIIASGKLITPADVAWALCVGADFVNSARGFMFALGCIQSMQCNKNTCAAGIATQNPRLQRGLDPVDKGERVRHYVENVVQEVGIIAHACGVDDPRQLRREHCRIVSGSGRSMPLSELYPADKDGLTTPRAA
;
A
#
# COMPACT_ATOMS: atom_id res chain seq x y z
N MET A 1 -51.35 -34.35 35.19
CA MET A 1 -50.46 -35.49 34.86
C MET A 1 -50.06 -36.13 36.17
N ASP A 2 -50.43 -37.39 36.38
CA ASP A 2 -49.92 -38.15 37.52
C ASP A 2 -48.40 -38.36 37.37
N ALA A 3 -47.70 -38.59 38.48
CA ALA A 3 -46.24 -38.77 38.46
C ALA A 3 -45.82 -39.96 37.57
N ALA A 4 -46.70 -40.96 37.43
CA ALA A 4 -46.49 -42.16 36.62
C ALA A 4 -46.51 -41.87 35.11
N SER A 5 -47.45 -41.06 34.61
CA SER A 5 -47.51 -40.65 33.20
C SER A 5 -46.34 -39.75 32.81
N LEU A 6 -45.90 -38.87 33.71
CA LEU A 6 -44.70 -38.06 33.49
C LEU A 6 -43.44 -38.94 33.45
N ALA A 7 -43.30 -39.91 34.36
CA ALA A 7 -42.18 -40.86 34.35
C ALA A 7 -42.14 -41.71 33.08
N GLN A 8 -43.30 -42.24 32.65
CA GLN A 8 -43.41 -43.04 31.42
C GLN A 8 -43.11 -42.21 30.17
N PHE A 9 -43.55 -40.95 30.13
CA PHE A 9 -43.22 -40.03 29.06
C PHE A 9 -41.71 -39.77 29.00
N LEU A 10 -41.07 -39.49 30.14
CA LEU A 10 -39.63 -39.24 30.21
C LEU A 10 -38.80 -40.46 29.78
N VAL A 11 -39.17 -41.67 30.21
CA VAL A 11 -38.51 -42.91 29.80
C VAL A 11 -38.64 -43.12 28.29
N THR A 12 -39.84 -42.91 27.74
CA THR A 12 -40.10 -43.05 26.31
C THR A 12 -39.31 -42.00 25.51
N PHE A 13 -39.29 -40.75 25.98
CA PHE A 13 -38.55 -39.65 25.37
C PHE A 13 -37.04 -39.91 25.35
N LEU A 14 -36.47 -40.37 26.47
CA LEU A 14 -35.06 -40.77 26.57
C LEU A 14 -34.74 -41.96 25.64
N ALA A 15 -35.64 -42.94 25.53
CA ALA A 15 -35.47 -44.07 24.63
C ALA A 15 -35.47 -43.64 23.15
N VAL A 16 -36.36 -42.74 22.76
CA VAL A 16 -36.41 -42.17 21.41
C VAL A 16 -35.13 -41.36 21.11
N LEU A 17 -34.69 -40.50 22.03
CA LEU A 17 -33.44 -39.75 21.87
C LEU A 17 -32.22 -40.67 21.76
N SER A 18 -32.17 -41.73 22.56
CA SER A 18 -31.09 -42.72 22.50
C SER A 18 -31.09 -43.48 21.18
N ALA A 19 -32.26 -43.88 20.68
CA ALA A 19 -32.40 -44.53 19.38
C ALA A 19 -31.98 -43.60 18.23
N LEU A 20 -32.39 -42.34 18.27
CA LEU A 20 -31.98 -41.32 17.29
C LEU A 20 -30.47 -41.07 17.33
N PHE A 21 -29.86 -41.04 18.52
CA PHE A 21 -28.42 -40.89 18.68
C PHE A 21 -27.66 -42.08 18.09
N VAL A 22 -28.06 -43.31 18.42
CA VAL A 22 -27.44 -44.53 17.85
C VAL A 22 -27.60 -44.57 16.34
N PHE A 23 -28.78 -44.22 15.81
CA PHE A 23 -29.01 -44.13 14.38
C PHE A 23 -28.10 -43.08 13.71
N ALA A 24 -27.97 -41.89 14.30
CA ALA A 24 -27.09 -40.83 13.80
C ALA A 24 -25.61 -41.25 13.81
N VAL A 25 -25.15 -41.92 14.87
CA VAL A 25 -23.79 -42.47 14.96
C VAL A 25 -23.57 -43.53 13.88
N GLY A 26 -24.53 -44.44 13.68
CA GLY A 26 -24.47 -45.45 12.63
C GLY A 26 -24.42 -44.84 11.22
N LEU A 27 -25.23 -43.81 10.97
CA LEU A 27 -25.23 -43.08 9.70
C LEU A 27 -23.89 -42.36 9.47
N CYS A 28 -23.34 -41.70 10.48
CA CYS A 28 -22.01 -41.09 10.40
C CYS A 28 -20.92 -42.12 10.09
N ALA A 29 -20.92 -43.27 10.77
CA ALA A 29 -19.97 -44.34 10.52
C ALA A 29 -20.07 -44.88 9.09
N LEU A 30 -21.31 -45.06 8.58
CA LEU A 30 -21.56 -45.48 7.20
C LEU A 30 -21.03 -44.45 6.19
N VAL A 31 -21.30 -43.16 6.40
CA VAL A 31 -20.78 -42.08 5.55
C VAL A 31 -19.25 -42.07 5.55
N LEU A 32 -18.60 -42.20 6.71
CA LEU A 32 -17.14 -42.25 6.81
C LEU A 32 -16.58 -43.48 6.09
N ALA A 33 -17.22 -44.65 6.20
CA ALA A 33 -16.81 -45.86 5.48
C ALA A 33 -16.94 -45.69 3.96
N ILE A 34 -18.04 -45.10 3.48
CA ILE A 34 -18.23 -44.79 2.05
C ILE A 34 -17.13 -43.82 1.58
N LEU A 35 -16.90 -42.73 2.33
CA LEU A 35 -15.87 -41.74 2.00
C LEU A 35 -14.46 -42.34 1.99
N PHE A 36 -14.16 -43.25 2.92
CA PHE A 36 -12.90 -43.99 2.99
C PHE A 36 -12.69 -44.84 1.73
N VAL A 37 -13.69 -45.62 1.31
CA VAL A 37 -13.62 -46.43 0.08
C VAL A 37 -13.45 -45.55 -1.16
N VAL A 38 -14.20 -44.45 -1.26
CA VAL A 38 -14.07 -43.47 -2.36
C VAL A 38 -12.66 -42.88 -2.40
N ASP A 39 -12.08 -42.54 -1.25
CA ASP A 39 -10.77 -41.87 -1.16
C ASP A 39 -9.59 -42.78 -1.50
N ILE A 40 -9.65 -44.08 -1.17
CA ILE A 40 -8.62 -45.07 -1.55
C ILE A 40 -8.68 -45.42 -3.04
N ARG A 41 -9.89 -45.48 -3.61
CA ARG A 41 -10.10 -45.90 -5.00
C ARG A 41 -9.88 -44.79 -6.03
N GLN A 42 -10.01 -43.53 -5.63
CA GLN A 42 -9.72 -42.41 -6.54
C GLN A 42 -8.20 -42.27 -6.77
N THR A 43 -7.82 -41.86 -7.99
CA THR A 43 -6.41 -41.75 -8.42
C THR A 43 -5.93 -40.30 -8.58
N GLN A 44 -6.80 -39.31 -8.40
CA GLN A 44 -6.54 -37.89 -8.71
C GLN A 44 -5.83 -37.12 -7.58
N HIS A 45 -6.03 -37.50 -6.32
CA HIS A 45 -5.51 -36.78 -5.16
C HIS A 45 -4.68 -37.71 -4.26
N ALA A 46 -3.35 -37.59 -4.33
CA ALA A 46 -2.41 -38.42 -3.57
C ALA A 46 -2.64 -38.37 -2.04
N ILE A 47 -2.92 -37.18 -1.49
CA ILE A 47 -3.13 -36.99 -0.04
C ILE A 47 -4.40 -37.69 0.44
N ARG A 48 -5.51 -37.58 -0.30
CA ARG A 48 -6.77 -38.28 0.04
C ARG A 48 -6.62 -39.78 -0.10
N ARG A 49 -5.77 -40.25 -1.02
CA ARG A 49 -5.49 -41.68 -1.20
C ARG A 49 -4.62 -42.26 -0.10
N ASN A 50 -3.59 -41.53 0.32
CA ASN A 50 -2.66 -41.95 1.38
C ASN A 50 -3.25 -41.77 2.79
N PHE A 51 -4.13 -40.79 2.97
CA PHE A 51 -4.82 -40.49 4.23
C PHE A 51 -6.34 -40.35 3.97
N PRO A 52 -7.06 -41.46 3.75
CA PRO A 52 -8.50 -41.43 3.46
C PRO A 52 -9.30 -40.76 4.57
N VAL A 53 -10.37 -40.05 4.23
CA VAL A 53 -11.20 -39.25 5.16
C VAL A 53 -10.46 -38.04 5.75
N ILE A 54 -9.32 -38.24 6.42
CA ILE A 54 -8.53 -37.18 7.08
C ILE A 54 -7.99 -36.19 6.05
N GLY A 55 -7.53 -36.65 4.89
CA GLY A 55 -7.03 -35.81 3.81
C GLY A 55 -8.06 -34.81 3.27
N ARG A 56 -9.36 -35.01 3.53
CA ARG A 56 -10.42 -34.04 3.18
C ARG A 56 -10.46 -32.85 4.14
N LEU A 57 -10.08 -33.07 5.41
CA LEU A 57 -9.98 -32.00 6.40
C LEU A 57 -8.84 -31.03 6.08
N ARG A 58 -7.85 -31.46 5.29
CA ARG A 58 -6.75 -30.60 4.82
C ARG A 58 -7.28 -29.29 4.24
N TYR A 59 -8.24 -29.33 3.32
CA TYR A 59 -8.75 -28.12 2.68
C TYR A 59 -9.55 -27.23 3.65
N ALA A 60 -10.28 -27.85 4.59
CA ALA A 60 -10.98 -27.11 5.64
C ALA A 60 -9.99 -26.42 6.60
N PHE A 61 -8.94 -27.12 7.03
CA PHE A 61 -7.89 -26.56 7.89
C PHE A 61 -6.96 -25.59 7.15
N GLU A 62 -6.69 -25.78 5.86
CA GLU A 62 -5.99 -24.79 5.03
C GLU A 62 -6.82 -23.51 4.96
N HIS A 63 -8.14 -23.61 4.74
CA HIS A 63 -9.04 -22.46 4.71
C HIS A 63 -9.15 -21.76 6.07
N LEU A 64 -9.43 -22.51 7.14
CA LEU A 64 -9.45 -21.99 8.52
C LEU A 64 -8.09 -21.41 8.92
N GLY A 65 -7.00 -22.06 8.50
CA GLY A 65 -5.62 -21.66 8.72
C GLY A 65 -5.31 -20.28 8.15
N VAL A 66 -5.95 -19.84 7.06
CA VAL A 66 -5.79 -18.46 6.55
C VAL A 66 -6.29 -17.43 7.55
N PHE A 67 -7.31 -17.75 8.35
CA PHE A 67 -7.83 -16.86 9.39
C PHE A 67 -7.09 -17.02 10.72
N PHE A 68 -6.70 -18.26 11.07
CA PHE A 68 -6.02 -18.60 12.32
C PHE A 68 -4.52 -18.30 12.35
N ARG A 69 -3.86 -18.13 11.19
CA ARG A 69 -2.42 -17.83 11.13
C ARG A 69 -2.03 -16.59 11.94
N GLN A 70 -2.93 -15.62 12.03
CA GLN A 70 -2.75 -14.41 12.85
C GLN A 70 -2.71 -14.69 14.37
N TYR A 71 -3.34 -15.77 14.84
CA TYR A 71 -3.58 -16.00 16.27
C TYR A 71 -2.74 -17.14 16.87
N PHE A 72 -2.42 -18.18 16.10
CA PHE A 72 -1.94 -19.44 16.67
C PHE A 72 -0.51 -19.84 16.30
N PHE A 73 0.12 -19.22 15.29
CA PHE A 73 1.31 -19.83 14.66
C PHE A 73 2.52 -18.91 14.41
N ALA A 74 2.43 -17.60 14.64
CA ALA A 74 3.57 -16.69 14.44
C ALA A 74 3.83 -15.88 15.72
N MET A 75 5.09 -15.86 16.16
CA MET A 75 5.56 -14.90 17.15
C MET A 75 5.41 -13.47 16.59
N ASP A 76 5.27 -12.47 17.46
CA ASP A 76 4.86 -11.12 17.05
C ASP A 76 5.79 -10.43 16.03
N ARG A 77 7.04 -10.91 15.89
CA ARG A 77 8.09 -10.36 15.01
C ARG A 77 8.46 -11.24 13.81
N GLU A 78 7.85 -12.42 13.64
CA GLU A 78 8.21 -13.40 12.60
C GLU A 78 7.27 -13.38 11.38
N GLU A 79 6.05 -12.85 11.53
CA GLU A 79 5.06 -12.88 10.45
C GLU A 79 5.46 -11.96 9.28
N MET A 80 5.32 -12.47 8.06
CA MET A 80 5.53 -11.74 6.80
C MET A 80 4.21 -11.68 6.01
N PRO A 81 4.01 -10.66 5.14
CA PRO A 81 4.93 -9.58 4.78
C PRO A 81 5.01 -8.42 5.79
N PHE A 82 4.09 -8.36 6.75
CA PHE A 82 4.15 -7.43 7.89
C PHE A 82 3.92 -8.20 9.17
N ASN A 83 4.77 -7.94 10.17
CA ASN A 83 4.68 -8.64 11.44
C ASN A 83 3.57 -8.09 12.32
N ARG A 84 3.17 -8.86 13.34
CA ARG A 84 2.07 -8.50 14.23
C ARG A 84 2.34 -7.22 14.99
N ALA A 85 3.59 -6.95 15.38
CA ALA A 85 3.95 -5.71 16.06
C ALA A 85 3.71 -4.48 15.17
N GLN A 86 4.12 -4.53 13.89
CA GLN A 86 3.86 -3.47 12.91
C GLN A 86 2.36 -3.26 12.68
N ARG A 87 1.60 -4.35 12.46
CA ARG A 87 0.15 -4.27 12.24
C ARG A 87 -0.58 -3.73 13.48
N THR A 88 -0.18 -4.20 14.67
CA THR A 88 -0.75 -3.77 15.94
C THR A 88 -0.51 -2.30 16.19
N TRP A 89 0.69 -1.80 15.91
CA TRP A 89 0.99 -0.37 15.99
C TRP A 89 0.03 0.44 15.10
N VAL A 90 -0.13 0.06 13.83
CA VAL A 90 -1.09 0.73 12.92
C VAL A 90 -2.53 0.64 13.43
N TYR A 91 -2.97 -0.51 13.96
CA TYR A 91 -4.33 -0.66 14.48
C TYR A 91 -4.59 0.21 15.72
N ARG A 92 -3.60 0.34 16.61
CA ARG A 92 -3.71 1.19 17.81
C ARG A 92 -3.71 2.67 17.43
N ALA A 93 -2.76 3.10 16.59
CA ALA A 93 -2.70 4.45 16.04
C ALA A 93 -4.01 4.83 15.33
N ALA A 94 -4.53 3.96 14.47
CA ALA A 94 -5.81 4.20 13.79
C ALA A 94 -7.01 4.25 14.75
N LYS A 95 -6.98 3.53 15.87
CA LYS A 95 -8.03 3.61 16.90
C LYS A 95 -7.82 4.74 17.91
N ASN A 96 -6.80 5.57 17.71
CA ASN A 96 -6.35 6.60 18.64
C ASN A 96 -6.13 6.08 20.07
N LEU A 97 -5.54 4.88 20.17
CA LEU A 97 -5.15 4.28 21.44
C LEU A 97 -3.68 4.62 21.69
N ASP A 98 -3.34 4.83 22.97
CA ASP A 98 -1.97 5.08 23.40
C ASP A 98 -1.01 4.00 22.86
N ASN A 99 0.11 4.41 22.28
CA ASN A 99 1.14 3.51 21.75
C ASN A 99 2.32 3.31 22.73
N THR A 100 2.25 3.91 23.92
CA THR A 100 3.23 3.71 24.99
C THR A 100 3.20 2.25 25.45
N GLN A 101 4.36 1.61 25.46
CA GLN A 101 4.50 0.23 25.93
C GLN A 101 5.48 0.17 27.11
N PRO A 102 5.18 -0.61 28.15
CA PRO A 102 6.13 -0.88 29.23
C PRO A 102 7.23 -1.84 28.73
N PHE A 103 8.31 -1.96 29.51
CA PHE A 103 9.49 -2.79 29.24
C PHE A 103 10.46 -2.22 28.18
N GLY A 104 11.60 -2.89 28.00
CA GLY A 104 12.60 -2.56 26.97
C GLY A 104 12.20 -3.05 25.57
N SER A 105 12.98 -2.66 24.55
CA SER A 105 12.73 -3.05 23.16
C SER A 105 12.70 -4.57 22.98
N THR A 106 11.60 -5.08 22.42
CA THR A 106 11.46 -6.46 21.96
C THR A 106 11.97 -6.67 20.53
N ARG A 107 12.35 -5.59 19.84
CA ARG A 107 12.93 -5.65 18.48
C ARG A 107 14.41 -5.99 18.58
N ASP A 108 14.85 -7.03 17.86
CA ASP A 108 16.27 -7.31 17.70
C ASP A 108 16.93 -6.16 16.90
N LEU A 109 17.96 -5.55 17.48
CA LEU A 109 18.66 -4.41 16.88
C LEU A 109 19.94 -4.80 16.14
N ARG A 110 20.30 -6.08 16.14
CA ARG A 110 21.54 -6.59 15.53
C ARG A 110 21.46 -6.87 14.02
N PRO A 111 20.30 -7.25 13.43
CA PRO A 111 20.26 -7.57 12.01
C PRO A 111 20.71 -6.40 11.13
N ALA A 112 21.46 -6.72 10.07
CA ALA A 112 21.85 -5.74 9.06
C ALA A 112 20.61 -5.09 8.42
N GLY A 113 20.69 -3.80 8.13
CA GLY A 113 19.56 -3.01 7.64
C GLY A 113 18.67 -2.43 8.75
N THR A 114 18.92 -2.73 10.03
CA THR A 114 18.17 -2.14 11.14
C THR A 114 18.36 -0.62 11.19
N ILE A 115 17.25 0.11 11.21
CA ILE A 115 17.19 1.57 11.34
C ILE A 115 17.34 1.96 12.82
N LEU A 116 18.30 2.83 13.09
CA LEU A 116 18.53 3.47 14.38
C LEU A 116 18.61 4.99 14.17
N PHE A 117 17.96 5.76 15.02
CA PHE A 117 18.08 7.22 15.00
C PHE A 117 19.12 7.68 16.01
N ALA A 118 19.97 8.62 15.60
CA ALA A 118 20.98 9.22 16.47
C ALA A 118 20.32 10.34 17.28
N ASN A 119 20.14 10.12 18.58
CA ASN A 119 19.56 11.15 19.43
C ASN A 119 20.55 12.31 19.65
N ALA A 120 20.02 13.52 19.76
CA ALA A 120 20.79 14.64 20.26
C ALA A 120 21.12 14.45 21.74
N THR A 121 22.31 14.85 22.16
CA THR A 121 22.73 14.85 23.57
C THR A 121 21.91 15.84 24.39
N PHE A 122 21.54 16.98 23.78
CA PHE A 122 20.80 18.07 24.39
C PHE A 122 19.67 18.51 23.44
N PRO A 123 18.54 17.78 23.39
CA PRO A 123 17.40 18.17 22.57
C PRO A 123 16.80 19.50 23.06
N SER A 124 16.11 20.20 22.17
CA SER A 124 15.38 21.43 22.51
C SER A 124 14.45 21.21 23.71
N LEU A 125 14.26 22.22 24.55
CA LEU A 125 13.24 22.18 25.60
C LEU A 125 11.84 22.46 25.04
N GLN A 126 11.75 23.00 23.82
CA GLN A 126 10.47 23.24 23.17
C GLN A 126 9.95 21.96 22.54
N PRO A 127 8.65 21.64 22.70
CA PRO A 127 8.07 20.49 22.01
C PRO A 127 8.16 20.68 20.49
N SER A 128 8.40 19.60 19.75
CA SER A 128 8.41 19.67 18.28
C SER A 128 7.05 20.18 17.77
N PRO A 129 7.03 21.06 16.75
CA PRO A 129 5.81 21.52 16.10
C PRO A 129 4.87 20.38 15.73
N ALA A 130 3.58 20.61 15.97
CA ALA A 130 2.54 19.63 15.68
C ALA A 130 2.40 19.30 14.17
N ARG A 131 2.93 20.15 13.28
CA ARG A 131 2.86 19.98 11.82
C ARG A 131 4.15 20.46 11.17
N ALA A 132 4.62 19.69 10.20
CA ALA A 132 5.73 20.08 9.32
C ALA A 132 5.32 21.24 8.40
N ALA A 133 6.29 22.04 7.97
CA ALA A 133 6.07 23.08 6.98
C ALA A 133 5.52 22.51 5.65
N PRO A 134 4.63 23.22 4.95
CA PRO A 134 4.13 22.78 3.65
C PRO A 134 5.24 22.81 2.58
N VAL A 135 5.13 21.95 1.56
CA VAL A 135 6.04 21.91 0.42
C VAL A 135 5.27 22.13 -0.87
N VAL A 136 5.72 23.09 -1.67
CA VAL A 136 5.15 23.38 -2.99
C VAL A 136 5.66 22.38 -4.03
N VAL A 137 4.73 21.76 -4.75
CA VAL A 137 4.96 20.88 -5.90
C VAL A 137 4.58 21.63 -7.17
N GLY A 138 5.46 21.61 -8.16
CA GLY A 138 5.28 22.28 -9.46
C GLY A 138 5.07 23.79 -9.34
N PRO A 139 6.02 24.56 -8.76
CA PRO A 139 5.87 26.01 -8.59
C PRO A 139 5.67 26.77 -9.92
N ASP A 140 6.14 26.20 -11.03
CA ASP A 140 6.03 26.79 -12.38
C ASP A 140 4.74 26.37 -13.11
N CYS A 141 3.88 25.57 -12.48
CA CYS A 141 2.57 25.20 -13.03
C CYS A 141 1.59 26.38 -12.90
N ALA A 142 0.54 26.40 -13.73
CA ALA A 142 -0.53 27.40 -13.63
C ALA A 142 -1.29 27.29 -12.29
N GLU A 143 -1.44 26.08 -11.78
CA GLU A 143 -2.04 25.77 -10.48
C GLU A 143 -1.06 24.93 -9.63
N PRO A 144 -0.05 25.55 -8.98
CA PRO A 144 0.87 24.83 -8.10
C PRO A 144 0.14 24.22 -6.89
N TYR A 145 0.69 23.14 -6.33
CA TYR A 145 0.09 22.49 -5.17
C TYR A 145 0.95 22.67 -3.91
N GLU A 146 0.39 23.31 -2.89
CA GLU A 146 1.01 23.46 -1.57
C GLU A 146 0.58 22.30 -0.66
N ALA A 147 1.45 21.31 -0.50
CA ALA A 147 1.16 20.11 0.26
C ALA A 147 1.60 20.23 1.73
N GLY A 148 0.63 20.21 2.65
CA GLY A 148 0.88 20.25 4.10
C GLY A 148 1.32 18.91 4.72
N SER A 149 0.79 17.78 4.24
CA SER A 149 1.09 16.48 4.85
C SER A 149 2.37 15.83 4.32
N LEU A 150 3.23 15.34 5.23
CA LEU A 150 4.39 14.49 4.88
C LEU A 150 4.01 13.03 4.63
N PHE A 151 2.85 12.56 5.12
CA PHE A 151 2.41 11.17 5.00
C PHE A 151 1.02 11.07 4.34
N ASN A 152 0.95 10.37 3.22
CA ASN A 152 -0.21 10.42 2.33
C ASN A 152 -0.65 9.04 1.81
N ILE A 153 -1.86 8.98 1.24
CA ILE A 153 -2.45 7.72 0.76
C ILE A 153 -1.92 7.42 -0.65
N SER A 154 -1.17 6.32 -0.77
CA SER A 154 -0.64 5.82 -2.04
C SER A 154 -1.75 5.25 -2.93
N ALA A 155 -1.44 5.16 -4.22
CA ALA A 155 -2.31 4.70 -5.30
C ALA A 155 -3.00 3.35 -5.02
N MET A 156 -4.33 3.35 -4.91
CA MET A 156 -5.15 2.13 -4.80
C MET A 156 -6.42 2.26 -5.63
N SER A 157 -6.51 1.49 -6.72
CA SER A 157 -7.64 1.62 -7.66
C SER A 157 -9.00 1.27 -7.05
N TYR A 158 -10.01 2.09 -7.33
CA TYR A 158 -11.40 1.65 -7.24
C TYR A 158 -11.61 0.45 -8.19
N GLY A 159 -12.22 -0.60 -7.64
CA GLY A 159 -12.27 -1.93 -8.25
C GLY A 159 -11.31 -2.91 -7.57
N ALA A 160 -10.05 -2.52 -7.31
CA ALA A 160 -9.19 -3.33 -6.44
C ALA A 160 -9.68 -3.26 -4.98
N ILE A 161 -10.03 -2.05 -4.53
CA ILE A 161 -10.73 -1.81 -3.26
C ILE A 161 -12.20 -1.43 -3.49
N SER A 162 -13.02 -1.59 -2.45
CA SER A 162 -14.46 -1.33 -2.47
C SER A 162 -14.75 0.17 -2.47
N GLY A 163 -15.93 0.56 -2.96
CA GLY A 163 -16.36 1.96 -2.93
C GLY A 163 -16.54 2.49 -1.51
N VAL A 164 -16.88 1.61 -0.56
CA VAL A 164 -16.92 1.94 0.88
C VAL A 164 -15.52 2.26 1.41
N ALA A 165 -14.51 1.46 1.07
CA ALA A 165 -13.13 1.72 1.45
C ALA A 165 -12.60 3.02 0.84
N VAL A 166 -12.88 3.28 -0.45
CA VAL A 166 -12.48 4.53 -1.12
C VAL A 166 -13.11 5.74 -0.43
N ARG A 167 -14.41 5.69 -0.09
CA ARG A 167 -15.09 6.76 0.65
C ARG A 167 -14.48 7.00 2.03
N ALA A 168 -14.18 5.93 2.77
CA ALA A 168 -13.51 6.03 4.08
C ALA A 168 -12.14 6.72 3.97
N LEU A 169 -11.34 6.33 2.98
CA LEU A 169 -10.03 6.92 2.71
C LEU A 169 -10.15 8.39 2.33
N SER A 170 -11.09 8.74 1.44
CA SER A 170 -11.35 10.13 1.06
C SER A 170 -11.79 10.99 2.25
N ASN A 171 -12.71 10.50 3.08
CA ASN A 171 -13.15 11.20 4.30
C ASN A 171 -11.97 11.46 5.25
N GLY A 172 -11.21 10.42 5.58
CA GLY A 172 -10.10 10.53 6.51
C GLY A 172 -8.95 11.38 5.96
N ALA A 173 -8.68 11.31 4.65
CA ALA A 173 -7.68 12.14 3.98
C ALA A 173 -8.01 13.64 4.10
N ARG A 174 -9.27 14.03 3.83
CA ARG A 174 -9.71 15.42 4.02
C ARG A 174 -9.49 15.86 5.46
N MET A 175 -9.92 15.05 6.42
CA MET A 175 -9.86 15.44 7.84
C MET A 175 -8.41 15.55 8.34
N ALA A 176 -7.50 14.70 7.84
CA ALA A 176 -6.08 14.75 8.15
C ALA A 176 -5.31 15.83 7.36
N GLY A 177 -5.89 16.41 6.32
CA GLY A 177 -5.19 17.31 5.41
C GLY A 177 -4.10 16.62 4.57
N CYS A 178 -4.27 15.33 4.28
CA CYS A 178 -3.38 14.58 3.39
C CYS A 178 -4.09 14.28 2.06
N TRP A 179 -3.31 14.03 1.00
CA TRP A 179 -3.90 13.69 -0.29
C TRP A 179 -4.23 12.20 -0.40
N MET A 180 -5.12 11.90 -1.35
CA MET A 180 -5.42 10.54 -1.79
C MET A 180 -5.12 10.33 -3.27
N ASN A 181 -4.38 9.28 -3.58
CA ASN A 181 -4.14 8.89 -4.98
C ASN A 181 -5.17 7.84 -5.45
N THR A 182 -5.80 8.09 -6.61
CA THR A 182 -6.88 7.24 -7.16
C THR A 182 -6.43 5.84 -7.55
N GLY A 183 -5.14 5.66 -7.75
CA GLY A 183 -4.60 4.53 -8.51
C GLY A 183 -5.10 4.49 -9.95
N GLU A 184 -4.76 3.42 -10.65
CA GLU A 184 -5.04 3.27 -12.09
C GLU A 184 -6.53 3.14 -12.46
N GLY A 185 -7.46 3.11 -11.49
CA GLY A 185 -8.85 2.71 -11.73
C GLY A 185 -9.75 3.78 -12.36
N GLY A 186 -9.23 4.99 -12.57
CA GLY A 186 -10.01 6.18 -12.87
C GLY A 186 -10.53 6.88 -11.62
N LEU A 187 -11.05 8.09 -11.81
CA LEU A 187 -11.65 8.91 -10.76
C LEU A 187 -13.12 8.52 -10.61
N SER A 188 -13.55 8.23 -9.38
CA SER A 188 -14.94 7.85 -9.08
C SER A 188 -15.57 8.82 -8.10
N GLY A 189 -16.91 8.85 -8.05
CA GLY A 189 -17.63 9.64 -7.06
C GLY A 189 -17.25 9.29 -5.61
N HIS A 190 -16.81 8.06 -5.35
CA HIS A 190 -16.30 7.65 -4.04
C HIS A 190 -15.01 8.38 -3.62
N HIS A 191 -14.13 8.72 -4.58
CA HIS A 191 -12.92 9.49 -4.29
C HIS A 191 -13.26 10.93 -3.94
N LEU A 192 -14.27 11.50 -4.61
CA LEU A 192 -14.68 12.89 -4.43
C LEU A 192 -15.54 13.09 -3.17
N ALA A 193 -16.28 12.06 -2.76
CA ALA A 193 -17.28 12.13 -1.69
C ALA A 193 -16.76 12.72 -0.37
N GLY A 194 -15.49 12.51 -0.02
CA GLY A 194 -14.91 12.99 1.23
C GLY A 194 -14.28 14.37 1.16
N GLY A 195 -14.15 14.98 -0.01
CA GLY A 195 -13.61 16.33 -0.15
C GLY A 195 -12.08 16.45 -0.04
N ALA A 196 -11.33 15.35 -0.10
CA ALA A 196 -9.86 15.38 -0.03
C ALA A 196 -9.21 15.92 -1.31
N ASP A 197 -7.97 16.37 -1.20
CA ASP A 197 -7.10 16.59 -2.36
C ASP A 197 -6.75 15.25 -3.02
N ILE A 198 -6.81 15.23 -4.34
CA ILE A 198 -6.69 14.02 -5.16
C ILE A 198 -5.47 14.10 -6.06
N VAL A 199 -4.70 13.02 -6.06
CA VAL A 199 -3.70 12.73 -7.11
C VAL A 199 -4.33 11.76 -8.10
N PHE A 200 -4.56 12.21 -9.33
CA PHE A 200 -5.11 11.36 -10.37
C PHE A 200 -3.98 10.56 -11.03
N GLN A 201 -4.02 9.23 -10.88
CA GLN A 201 -3.00 8.36 -11.46
C GLN A 201 -3.41 7.84 -12.84
N ILE A 202 -2.58 8.09 -13.84
CA ILE A 202 -2.75 7.62 -15.21
C ILE A 202 -1.94 6.33 -15.37
N GLY A 203 -2.62 5.18 -15.32
CA GLY A 203 -2.05 3.87 -15.65
C GLY A 203 -1.92 3.65 -17.16
N THR A 204 -1.26 2.55 -17.57
CA THR A 204 -0.97 2.25 -18.99
C THR A 204 -2.20 2.11 -19.89
N ALA A 205 -3.34 1.69 -19.31
CA ALA A 205 -4.63 1.61 -19.99
C ALA A 205 -5.44 2.92 -19.95
N LYS A 206 -4.95 3.96 -19.27
CA LYS A 206 -5.52 5.32 -19.23
C LYS A 206 -7.01 5.35 -18.81
N TYR A 207 -7.42 4.45 -17.90
CA TYR A 207 -8.80 4.38 -17.44
C TYR A 207 -9.30 5.73 -16.92
N GLY A 208 -10.53 6.09 -17.28
CA GLY A 208 -11.13 7.41 -17.00
C GLY A 208 -10.76 8.51 -18.00
N VAL A 209 -9.62 8.39 -18.71
CA VAL A 209 -9.12 9.39 -19.66
C VAL A 209 -8.69 8.77 -21.00
N ARG A 210 -9.30 7.65 -21.36
CA ARG A 210 -9.03 6.94 -22.63
C ARG A 210 -10.12 7.17 -23.66
N ASP A 211 -9.73 7.13 -24.94
CA ASP A 211 -10.63 6.96 -26.07
C ASP A 211 -10.99 5.47 -26.28
N ALA A 212 -11.85 5.19 -27.26
CA ALA A 212 -12.26 3.83 -27.62
C ALA A 212 -11.08 2.93 -28.06
N ALA A 213 -10.01 3.52 -28.62
CA ALA A 213 -8.79 2.82 -29.01
C ALA A 213 -7.79 2.64 -27.85
N GLY A 214 -8.07 3.19 -26.66
CA GLY A 214 -7.17 3.12 -25.51
C GLY A 214 -6.06 4.17 -25.49
N ARG A 215 -6.11 5.18 -26.35
CA ARG A 215 -5.20 6.34 -26.32
C ARG A 215 -5.73 7.39 -25.35
N LEU A 216 -4.87 8.35 -24.98
CA LEU A 216 -5.25 9.46 -24.11
C LEU A 216 -6.28 10.35 -24.81
N ASP A 217 -7.45 10.51 -24.19
CA ASP A 217 -8.49 11.46 -24.60
C ASP A 217 -8.28 12.77 -23.83
N GLU A 218 -7.83 13.81 -24.56
CA GLU A 218 -7.51 15.10 -23.96
C GLU A 218 -8.73 15.85 -23.43
N ALA A 219 -9.91 15.66 -24.04
CA ALA A 219 -11.13 16.31 -23.57
C ALA A 219 -11.54 15.73 -22.22
N ARG A 220 -11.46 14.40 -22.08
CA ARG A 220 -11.66 13.73 -20.78
C ARG A 220 -10.62 14.14 -19.75
N LEU A 221 -9.35 14.23 -20.14
CA LEU A 221 -8.29 14.68 -19.23
C LEU A 221 -8.54 16.10 -18.71
N ARG A 222 -8.91 17.05 -19.60
CA ARG A 222 -9.30 18.40 -19.20
C ARG A 222 -10.53 18.39 -18.27
N GLY A 223 -11.51 17.52 -18.54
CA GLY A 223 -12.67 17.34 -17.67
C GLY A 223 -12.30 16.86 -16.27
N ILE A 224 -11.34 15.94 -16.14
CA ILE A 224 -10.81 15.51 -14.83
C ILE A 224 -10.06 16.66 -14.15
N ALA A 225 -9.22 17.39 -14.90
CA ALA A 225 -8.42 18.50 -14.38
C ALA A 225 -9.27 19.67 -13.87
N ALA A 226 -10.43 19.92 -14.50
CA ALA A 226 -11.36 20.97 -14.11
C ALA A 226 -11.98 20.72 -12.72
N ASN A 227 -11.89 19.51 -12.17
CA ASN A 227 -12.32 19.26 -10.79
C ASN A 227 -11.32 19.89 -9.80
N PRO A 228 -11.76 20.80 -8.92
CA PRO A 228 -10.85 21.49 -8.00
C PRO A 228 -10.18 20.56 -6.99
N GLN A 229 -10.76 19.39 -6.68
CA GLN A 229 -10.12 18.43 -5.79
C GLN A 229 -8.93 17.74 -6.43
N VAL A 230 -8.83 17.66 -7.77
CA VAL A 230 -7.67 17.07 -8.44
C VAL A 230 -6.53 18.07 -8.40
N ARG A 231 -5.48 17.79 -7.62
CA ARG A 231 -4.35 18.70 -7.40
C ARG A 231 -3.09 18.31 -8.17
N MET A 232 -2.91 17.03 -8.45
CA MET A 232 -1.72 16.52 -9.15
C MET A 232 -2.07 15.37 -10.09
N PHE A 233 -1.22 15.17 -11.09
CA PHE A 233 -1.30 14.05 -12.04
C PHE A 233 -0.06 13.17 -11.92
N GLU A 234 -0.25 11.86 -11.75
CA GLU A 234 0.85 10.89 -11.64
C GLU A 234 0.79 9.89 -12.80
N ILE A 235 1.77 9.92 -13.68
CA ILE A 235 1.92 8.94 -14.75
C ILE A 235 2.57 7.69 -14.16
N LYS A 236 1.85 6.57 -14.13
CA LYS A 236 2.39 5.34 -13.54
C LYS A 236 3.11 4.52 -14.61
N LEU A 237 4.43 4.35 -14.43
CA LEU A 237 5.26 3.48 -15.26
C LEU A 237 5.26 2.05 -14.74
N SER A 238 5.38 1.88 -13.42
CA SER A 238 5.38 0.57 -12.77
C SER A 238 4.91 0.65 -11.31
N GLN A 239 4.73 -0.51 -10.67
CA GLN A 239 4.44 -0.65 -9.24
C GLN A 239 5.22 -1.81 -8.66
N GLY A 240 5.50 -1.76 -7.35
CA GLY A 240 6.33 -2.74 -6.63
C GLY A 240 6.04 -4.19 -6.98
N ALA A 241 4.81 -4.65 -6.73
CA ALA A 241 4.45 -6.05 -6.92
C ALA A 241 4.57 -6.62 -8.34
N LYS A 242 4.71 -5.79 -9.37
CA LYS A 242 4.74 -6.24 -10.77
C LYS A 242 5.36 -5.21 -11.72
N PRO A 243 6.67 -4.92 -11.60
CA PRO A 243 7.35 -4.07 -12.57
C PRO A 243 7.33 -4.77 -13.93
N GLY A 244 7.21 -3.99 -15.02
CA GLY A 244 7.11 -4.52 -16.37
C GLY A 244 5.76 -5.16 -16.73
N LYS A 245 4.73 -5.04 -15.88
CA LYS A 245 3.36 -5.49 -16.20
C LYS A 245 2.29 -4.50 -15.75
N GLY A 246 1.25 -4.36 -16.56
CA GLY A 246 0.13 -3.47 -16.28
C GLY A 246 -0.79 -3.94 -15.15
N GLY A 247 -1.74 -3.06 -14.82
CA GLY A 247 -2.90 -3.35 -13.97
C GLY A 247 -3.62 -4.65 -14.33
N ILE A 248 -4.12 -5.34 -13.30
CA ILE A 248 -4.92 -6.56 -13.44
C ILE A 248 -6.12 -6.40 -12.53
N LEU A 249 -7.32 -6.38 -13.11
CA LEU A 249 -8.56 -6.46 -12.36
C LEU A 249 -9.35 -7.68 -12.86
N PRO A 250 -9.58 -8.70 -12.01
CA PRO A 250 -10.35 -9.88 -12.39
C PRO A 250 -11.76 -9.54 -12.84
N ALA A 251 -12.28 -10.26 -13.84
CA ALA A 251 -13.64 -10.13 -14.39
C ALA A 251 -14.73 -10.05 -13.30
N ALA A 252 -14.63 -10.89 -12.28
CA ALA A 252 -15.58 -10.94 -11.16
C ALA A 252 -15.66 -9.64 -10.33
N LYS A 253 -14.75 -8.68 -10.54
CA LYS A 253 -14.72 -7.38 -9.89
C LYS A 253 -15.08 -6.23 -10.83
N VAL A 254 -15.36 -6.48 -12.10
CA VAL A 254 -15.74 -5.45 -13.08
C VAL A 254 -17.25 -5.28 -13.08
N SER A 255 -17.75 -4.47 -12.14
CA SER A 255 -19.16 -4.06 -12.07
C SER A 255 -19.52 -3.07 -13.17
N ALA A 256 -20.82 -2.81 -13.36
CA ALA A 256 -21.32 -1.80 -14.30
C ALA A 256 -20.73 -0.40 -14.03
N GLU A 257 -20.63 0.00 -12.76
CA GLU A 257 -20.03 1.28 -12.37
C GLU A 257 -18.54 1.33 -12.72
N ILE A 258 -17.79 0.26 -12.42
CA ILE A 258 -16.35 0.19 -12.73
C ILE A 258 -16.13 0.22 -14.24
N ALA A 259 -16.96 -0.50 -15.00
CA ALA A 259 -16.95 -0.52 -16.45
C ALA A 259 -17.16 0.88 -17.04
N ALA A 260 -18.16 1.62 -16.53
CA ALA A 260 -18.45 2.98 -16.95
C ALA A 260 -17.30 3.96 -16.65
N ILE A 261 -16.75 3.94 -15.42
CA ILE A 261 -15.62 4.79 -15.02
C ILE A 261 -14.38 4.51 -15.88
N ARG A 262 -14.11 3.23 -16.15
CA ARG A 262 -12.91 2.81 -16.87
C ARG A 262 -13.05 2.92 -18.39
N GLY A 263 -14.27 2.99 -18.91
CA GLY A 263 -14.54 2.90 -20.35
C GLY A 263 -14.18 1.53 -20.91
N ILE A 264 -14.62 0.46 -20.26
CA ILE A 264 -14.41 -0.95 -20.67
C ILE A 264 -15.71 -1.75 -20.60
N PRO A 265 -15.81 -2.92 -21.27
CA PRO A 265 -16.96 -3.82 -21.12
C PRO A 265 -17.12 -4.34 -19.69
N MET A 266 -18.37 -4.51 -19.25
CA MET A 266 -18.69 -5.11 -17.94
C MET A 266 -18.40 -6.61 -17.94
N GLY A 267 -17.94 -7.14 -16.80
CA GLY A 267 -17.74 -8.59 -16.62
C GLY A 267 -16.53 -9.19 -17.33
N GLU A 268 -15.75 -8.38 -18.04
CA GLU A 268 -14.51 -8.82 -18.68
C GLU A 268 -13.29 -8.51 -17.81
N ALA A 269 -12.28 -9.37 -17.86
CA ALA A 269 -11.05 -9.13 -17.11
C ALA A 269 -10.30 -7.94 -17.72
N SER A 270 -9.89 -7.01 -16.86
CA SER A 270 -9.15 -5.82 -17.27
C SER A 270 -7.66 -6.08 -17.12
N LEU A 271 -6.99 -6.20 -18.27
CA LEU A 271 -5.55 -6.41 -18.41
C LEU A 271 -4.93 -5.20 -19.09
N SER A 272 -4.16 -4.41 -18.34
CA SER A 272 -3.52 -3.23 -18.90
C SER A 272 -2.20 -3.60 -19.62
N PRO A 273 -1.78 -2.84 -20.65
CA PRO A 273 -0.48 -3.00 -21.29
C PRO A 273 0.69 -2.93 -20.29
N SER A 274 1.82 -3.54 -20.61
CA SER A 274 3.03 -3.54 -19.76
C SER A 274 3.68 -2.16 -19.62
N ARG A 275 3.55 -1.31 -20.64
CA ARG A 275 4.01 0.09 -20.67
C ARG A 275 2.97 0.99 -21.32
N HIS A 276 3.12 2.31 -21.18
CA HIS A 276 2.38 3.26 -22.00
C HIS A 276 2.87 3.13 -23.45
N PRO A 277 2.00 2.86 -24.44
CA PRO A 277 2.43 2.67 -25.83
C PRO A 277 3.23 3.84 -26.41
N GLU A 278 2.96 5.06 -25.94
CA GLU A 278 3.65 6.28 -26.35
C GLU A 278 4.99 6.53 -25.65
N ILE A 279 5.33 5.77 -24.59
CA ILE A 279 6.56 5.96 -23.82
C ILE A 279 7.50 4.78 -24.11
N ASP A 280 8.56 5.07 -24.87
CA ASP A 280 9.62 4.12 -25.24
C ASP A 280 11.01 4.59 -24.80
N THR A 281 11.17 5.88 -24.53
CA THR A 281 12.44 6.52 -24.16
C THR A 281 12.20 7.54 -23.04
N THR A 282 13.27 7.99 -22.38
CA THR A 282 13.22 9.11 -21.44
C THR A 282 12.67 10.37 -22.08
N GLY A 283 13.01 10.63 -23.34
CA GLY A 283 12.46 11.74 -24.11
C GLY A 283 10.94 11.68 -24.26
N HIS A 284 10.40 10.53 -24.63
CA HIS A 284 8.94 10.34 -24.75
C HIS A 284 8.24 10.46 -23.39
N LEU A 285 8.88 10.02 -22.30
CA LEU A 285 8.35 10.20 -20.96
C LEU A 285 8.21 11.68 -20.63
N LEU A 286 9.26 12.48 -20.88
CA LEU A 286 9.23 13.92 -20.65
C LEU A 286 8.17 14.60 -21.53
N ASP A 287 8.05 14.21 -22.81
CA ASP A 287 7.00 14.73 -23.70
C ASP A 287 5.59 14.43 -23.17
N PHE A 288 5.38 13.23 -22.61
CA PHE A 288 4.09 12.84 -22.05
C PHE A 288 3.77 13.57 -20.74
N VAL A 289 4.75 13.72 -19.85
CA VAL A 289 4.63 14.52 -18.61
C VAL A 289 4.26 15.95 -18.94
N ASP A 290 5.00 16.57 -19.86
CA ASP A 290 4.79 17.94 -20.31
C ASP A 290 3.43 18.12 -21.02
N ARG A 291 3.01 17.15 -21.85
CA ARG A 291 1.66 17.14 -22.43
C ARG A 291 0.58 17.14 -21.35
N VAL A 292 0.65 16.27 -20.36
CA VAL A 292 -0.33 16.22 -19.27
C VAL A 292 -0.28 17.51 -18.43
N ARG A 293 0.91 18.02 -18.10
CA ARG A 293 1.08 19.28 -17.37
C ARG A 293 0.42 20.44 -18.10
N ARG A 294 0.68 20.61 -19.41
CA ARG A 294 0.06 21.68 -20.21
C ARG A 294 -1.45 21.57 -20.32
N LEU A 295 -1.97 20.35 -20.52
CA LEU A 295 -3.41 20.13 -20.67
C LEU A 295 -4.18 20.39 -19.38
N THR A 296 -3.55 20.13 -18.24
CA THR A 296 -4.18 20.18 -16.93
C THR A 296 -3.88 21.47 -16.16
N GLY A 297 -2.77 22.14 -16.48
CA GLY A 297 -2.25 23.30 -15.73
C GLY A 297 -1.65 22.92 -14.38
N LYS A 298 -1.58 21.62 -14.02
CA LYS A 298 -1.31 21.14 -12.67
C LYS A 298 -0.01 20.33 -12.58
N PRO A 299 0.60 20.25 -11.38
CA PRO A 299 1.82 19.48 -11.16
C PRO A 299 1.68 18.05 -11.66
N THR A 300 2.62 17.66 -12.50
CA THR A 300 2.64 16.36 -13.17
C THR A 300 3.98 15.69 -12.95
N GLY A 301 3.92 14.46 -12.44
CA GLY A 301 5.07 13.62 -12.18
C GLY A 301 4.82 12.19 -12.63
N PHE A 302 5.73 11.29 -12.29
CA PHE A 302 5.57 9.88 -12.58
C PHE A 302 5.97 8.99 -11.42
N LYS A 303 5.44 7.76 -11.44
CA LYS A 303 5.72 6.70 -10.47
C LYS A 303 6.44 5.54 -11.14
N LEU A 304 7.50 5.05 -10.51
CA LEU A 304 8.19 3.83 -10.93
C LEU A 304 8.71 3.00 -9.76
N VAL A 305 9.06 1.76 -10.10
CA VAL A 305 9.99 0.91 -9.36
C VAL A 305 11.32 0.95 -10.08
N LEU A 306 12.40 1.23 -9.35
CA LEU A 306 13.75 1.19 -9.90
C LEU A 306 14.23 -0.27 -9.97
N GLY A 307 14.78 -0.68 -11.11
CA GLY A 307 15.37 -2.01 -11.30
C GLY A 307 16.82 -1.89 -11.73
N ASN A 308 17.04 -1.33 -12.93
CA ASN A 308 18.35 -0.84 -13.34
C ASN A 308 18.43 0.67 -13.01
N PRO A 309 19.41 1.15 -12.22
CA PRO A 309 19.59 2.57 -11.95
C PRO A 309 20.08 3.40 -13.15
N ASP A 310 20.76 2.82 -14.13
CA ASP A 310 21.44 3.55 -15.24
C ASP A 310 20.49 4.51 -15.99
N TRP A 311 19.22 4.15 -16.12
CA TRP A 311 18.24 4.97 -16.82
C TRP A 311 17.96 6.33 -16.13
N LEU A 312 18.27 6.47 -14.83
CA LEU A 312 18.14 7.75 -14.12
C LEU A 312 19.15 8.77 -14.64
N ASP A 313 20.36 8.32 -15.00
CA ASP A 313 21.38 9.19 -15.60
C ASP A 313 20.97 9.61 -17.01
N GLU A 314 20.33 8.72 -17.78
CA GLU A 314 19.73 9.04 -19.07
C GLU A 314 18.62 10.09 -18.95
N LEU A 315 17.75 9.94 -17.94
CA LEU A 315 16.70 10.91 -17.65
C LEU A 315 17.29 12.28 -17.31
N CYS A 316 18.29 12.32 -16.41
CA CYS A 316 18.92 13.57 -15.99
C CYS A 316 19.66 14.25 -17.14
N SER A 317 20.37 13.48 -17.96
CA SER A 317 21.04 13.96 -19.17
C SER A 317 20.06 14.53 -20.18
N GLU A 318 18.92 13.88 -20.39
CA GLU A 318 17.89 14.35 -21.32
C GLU A 318 17.20 15.62 -20.80
N ILE A 319 16.93 15.74 -19.49
CA ILE A 319 16.43 16.98 -18.88
C ILE A 319 17.45 18.11 -19.07
N ARG A 320 18.75 17.86 -18.81
CA ARG A 320 19.80 18.87 -19.00
C ARG A 320 19.87 19.35 -20.44
N ARG A 321 19.74 18.43 -21.40
CA ARG A 321 19.74 18.73 -22.84
C ARG A 321 18.53 19.57 -23.25
N ARG A 322 17.35 19.31 -22.69
CA ARG A 322 16.10 20.03 -22.99
C ARG A 322 15.92 21.32 -22.19
N GLY A 323 16.60 21.44 -21.06
CA GLY A 323 16.41 22.50 -20.07
C GLY A 323 15.59 22.03 -18.86
N VAL A 324 15.83 22.66 -17.71
CA VAL A 324 15.26 22.29 -16.40
C VAL A 324 13.72 22.32 -16.38
N GLU A 325 13.09 23.15 -17.22
CA GLU A 325 11.63 23.24 -17.36
C GLU A 325 10.98 21.93 -17.84
N SER A 326 11.74 21.11 -18.57
CA SER A 326 11.28 19.79 -19.04
C SER A 326 11.18 18.75 -17.91
N ALA A 327 11.76 19.02 -16.74
CA ALA A 327 11.75 18.11 -15.61
C ALA A 327 10.33 17.82 -15.11
N PRO A 328 10.05 16.60 -14.62
CA PRO A 328 8.80 16.31 -13.90
C PRO A 328 8.71 17.12 -12.60
N ASP A 329 7.50 17.38 -12.11
CA ASP A 329 7.34 18.13 -10.85
C ASP A 329 7.63 17.27 -9.63
N PHE A 330 7.41 15.96 -9.77
CA PHE A 330 7.76 14.98 -8.77
C PHE A 330 8.07 13.61 -9.39
N ILE A 331 8.81 12.80 -8.65
CA ILE A 331 9.03 11.38 -8.96
C ILE A 331 8.64 10.56 -7.72
N THR A 332 7.75 9.60 -7.91
CA THR A 332 7.41 8.60 -6.88
C THR A 332 8.28 7.36 -7.07
N ILE A 333 9.17 7.11 -6.12
CA ILE A 333 10.01 5.90 -6.05
C ILE A 333 9.26 4.86 -5.22
N ASP A 334 8.78 3.81 -5.88
CA ASP A 334 8.06 2.69 -5.28
C ASP A 334 9.01 1.52 -5.02
N SER A 335 8.95 0.95 -3.82
CA SER A 335 9.69 -0.26 -3.47
C SER A 335 9.29 -1.45 -4.34
N GLY A 336 10.24 -2.27 -4.76
CA GLY A 336 9.99 -3.54 -5.46
C GLY A 336 9.11 -4.52 -4.67
N ASP A 337 9.06 -4.39 -3.35
CA ASP A 337 8.21 -5.23 -2.48
C ASP A 337 6.83 -4.59 -2.16
N GLY A 338 6.42 -3.58 -2.94
CA GLY A 338 5.13 -2.90 -2.80
C GLY A 338 3.92 -3.85 -2.96
N GLY A 339 2.79 -3.48 -2.38
CA GLY A 339 1.58 -4.30 -2.39
C GLY A 339 0.82 -4.33 -3.73
N THR A 340 -0.09 -5.30 -3.87
CA THR A 340 -1.05 -5.36 -4.99
C THR A 340 -2.34 -6.08 -4.60
N GLY A 341 -3.39 -5.85 -5.37
CA GLY A 341 -4.59 -6.69 -5.36
C GLY A 341 -4.40 -8.00 -6.15
N ALA A 342 -3.59 -7.98 -7.21
CA ALA A 342 -3.26 -9.13 -8.06
C ALA A 342 -1.96 -8.89 -8.86
N ALA A 343 -1.02 -9.83 -8.77
CA ALA A 343 0.18 -9.91 -9.59
C ALA A 343 0.68 -11.36 -9.72
N PRO A 344 1.48 -11.66 -10.75
CA PRO A 344 2.27 -12.90 -10.81
C PRO A 344 3.33 -12.93 -9.70
N LEU A 345 3.49 -14.08 -9.03
CA LEU A 345 4.52 -14.28 -8.00
C LEU A 345 5.94 -14.05 -8.54
N SER A 346 6.18 -14.47 -9.79
CA SER A 346 7.48 -14.30 -10.45
C SER A 346 7.95 -12.84 -10.56
N LEU A 347 7.02 -11.87 -10.53
CA LEU A 347 7.38 -10.45 -10.51
C LEU A 347 7.43 -9.91 -9.09
N MET A 348 6.51 -10.36 -8.23
CA MET A 348 6.37 -9.88 -6.85
C MET A 348 7.61 -10.17 -6.00
N ASP A 349 8.26 -11.32 -6.22
CA ASP A 349 9.35 -11.78 -5.37
C ASP A 349 10.74 -11.48 -5.95
N TYR A 350 10.85 -11.13 -7.24
CA TYR A 350 12.13 -11.14 -7.96
C TYR A 350 12.44 -9.90 -8.80
N VAL A 351 11.53 -8.93 -8.93
CA VAL A 351 11.73 -7.79 -9.83
C VAL A 351 11.58 -6.47 -9.07
N GLY A 352 12.58 -5.61 -9.23
CA GLY A 352 12.61 -4.27 -8.63
C GLY A 352 13.43 -4.22 -7.34
N LEU A 353 14.14 -3.10 -7.15
CA LEU A 353 14.95 -2.85 -5.97
C LEU A 353 14.04 -2.46 -4.79
N PRO A 354 14.38 -2.88 -3.56
CA PRO A 354 13.70 -2.40 -2.37
C PRO A 354 13.97 -0.91 -2.14
N ILE A 355 13.05 -0.21 -1.47
CA ILE A 355 13.15 1.24 -1.25
C ILE A 355 14.44 1.66 -0.53
N GLN A 356 14.99 0.79 0.32
CA GLN A 356 16.25 0.98 1.03
C GLN A 356 17.44 1.17 0.09
N GLU A 357 17.36 0.66 -1.12
CA GLU A 357 18.38 0.82 -2.16
C GLU A 357 17.95 1.85 -3.20
N SER A 358 16.70 1.81 -3.67
CA SER A 358 16.27 2.67 -4.77
C SER A 358 16.11 4.14 -4.39
N LEU A 359 15.69 4.44 -3.16
CA LEU A 359 15.51 5.83 -2.71
C LEU A 359 16.83 6.60 -2.62
N PRO A 360 17.88 6.11 -1.92
CA PRO A 360 19.15 6.84 -1.86
C PRO A 360 19.76 7.02 -3.25
N LEU A 361 19.73 5.98 -4.11
CA LEU A 361 20.21 6.08 -5.50
C LEU A 361 19.50 7.20 -6.27
N ALA A 362 18.17 7.24 -6.23
CA ALA A 362 17.41 8.28 -6.93
C ALA A 362 17.71 9.69 -6.39
N VAL A 363 17.82 9.85 -5.07
CA VAL A 363 18.14 11.14 -4.45
C VAL A 363 19.54 11.60 -4.86
N ASP A 364 20.53 10.71 -4.79
CA ASP A 364 21.93 11.00 -5.11
C ASP A 364 22.09 11.39 -6.59
N THR A 365 21.51 10.60 -7.51
CA THR A 365 21.56 10.90 -8.96
C THR A 365 20.95 12.25 -9.31
N LEU A 366 19.79 12.58 -8.72
CA LEU A 366 19.11 13.85 -8.98
C LEU A 366 19.88 15.04 -8.43
N ALA A 367 20.48 14.91 -7.25
CA ALA A 367 21.26 15.99 -6.67
C ALA A 367 22.60 16.19 -7.39
N ALA A 368 23.31 15.11 -7.73
CA ALA A 368 24.51 15.15 -8.57
C ALA A 368 24.24 15.81 -9.93
N SER A 369 23.00 15.75 -10.42
CA SER A 369 22.56 16.39 -11.65
C SER A 369 22.01 17.82 -11.47
N GLY A 370 21.97 18.36 -10.25
CA GLY A 370 21.41 19.67 -9.92
C GLY A 370 19.88 19.75 -9.99
N LEU A 371 19.18 18.60 -10.05
CA LEU A 371 17.73 18.52 -10.25
C LEU A 371 16.94 18.35 -8.95
N ARG A 372 17.60 18.06 -7.82
CA ARG A 372 16.93 17.83 -6.53
C ARG A 372 16.10 19.02 -6.04
N GLY A 373 16.51 20.25 -6.36
CA GLY A 373 15.76 21.47 -6.06
C GLY A 373 14.48 21.62 -6.90
N ARG A 374 14.47 21.07 -8.13
CA ARG A 374 13.35 21.16 -9.08
C ARG A 374 12.33 20.02 -8.94
N ILE A 375 12.80 18.82 -8.65
CA ILE A 375 12.00 17.60 -8.65
C ILE A 375 11.73 17.16 -7.21
N ARG A 376 10.45 17.09 -6.82
CA ARG A 376 10.06 16.55 -5.51
C ARG A 376 10.12 15.01 -5.50
N ILE A 377 10.55 14.41 -4.40
CA ILE A 377 10.66 12.96 -4.26
C ILE A 377 9.60 12.42 -3.32
N ILE A 378 8.84 11.44 -3.80
CA ILE A 378 7.83 10.73 -3.02
C ILE A 378 8.32 9.29 -2.82
N ALA A 379 8.60 8.89 -1.58
CA ALA A 379 8.92 7.50 -1.27
C ALA A 379 7.64 6.68 -1.06
N SER A 380 7.54 5.51 -1.69
CA SER A 380 6.42 4.59 -1.49
C SER A 380 6.90 3.15 -1.34
N GLY A 381 6.11 2.33 -0.64
CA GLY A 381 6.48 0.95 -0.33
C GLY A 381 5.88 0.49 0.99
N LYS A 382 6.60 -0.37 1.72
CA LYS A 382 6.21 -0.88 3.04
C LYS A 382 6.47 0.11 4.19
N LEU A 383 6.47 1.41 3.91
CA LEU A 383 6.65 2.47 4.90
C LEU A 383 5.32 2.69 5.65
N ILE A 384 5.16 2.08 6.82
CA ILE A 384 3.88 2.08 7.56
C ILE A 384 3.99 2.54 9.01
N THR A 385 5.21 2.65 9.54
CA THR A 385 5.48 3.11 10.91
C THR A 385 6.24 4.46 10.90
N PRO A 386 6.30 5.18 12.02
CA PRO A 386 6.98 6.47 12.10
C PRO A 386 8.48 6.34 11.82
N ALA A 387 9.10 5.24 12.27
CA ALA A 387 10.50 4.96 11.97
C ALA A 387 10.76 4.81 10.47
N ASP A 388 9.85 4.16 9.73
CA ASP A 388 9.98 4.01 8.28
C ASP A 388 9.86 5.37 7.56
N VAL A 389 8.91 6.20 8.01
CA VAL A 389 8.67 7.54 7.45
C VAL A 389 9.84 8.47 7.75
N ALA A 390 10.30 8.52 9.00
CA ALA A 390 11.45 9.33 9.42
C ALA A 390 12.74 8.90 8.69
N TRP A 391 12.95 7.60 8.47
CA TRP A 391 14.07 7.11 7.68
C TRP A 391 14.03 7.64 6.24
N ALA A 392 12.86 7.58 5.58
CA ALA A 392 12.72 8.08 4.21
C ALA A 392 12.99 9.59 4.12
N LEU A 393 12.56 10.37 5.12
CA LEU A 393 12.89 11.80 5.24
C LEU A 393 14.40 12.01 5.42
N CYS A 394 15.07 11.25 6.31
CA CYS A 394 16.53 11.31 6.47
C CYS A 394 17.28 11.03 5.16
N VAL A 395 16.80 10.08 4.34
CA VAL A 395 17.43 9.75 3.04
C VAL A 395 17.29 10.88 2.03
N GLY A 396 16.17 11.62 2.07
CA GLY A 396 15.93 12.79 1.22
C GLY A 396 14.57 12.84 0.53
N ALA A 397 13.59 12.02 0.92
CA ALA A 397 12.23 12.13 0.41
C ALA A 397 11.54 13.41 0.88
N ASP A 398 10.77 14.06 0.01
CA ASP A 398 9.90 15.19 0.38
C ASP A 398 8.57 14.71 0.96
N PHE A 399 8.10 13.53 0.54
CA PHE A 399 6.84 12.95 0.99
C PHE A 399 6.92 11.44 1.07
N VAL A 400 6.05 10.84 1.89
CA VAL A 400 5.92 9.39 2.02
C VAL A 400 4.49 8.96 1.71
N ASN A 401 4.34 8.04 0.77
CA ASN A 401 3.08 7.46 0.35
C ASN A 401 2.97 6.01 0.84
N SER A 402 1.91 5.70 1.60
CA SER A 402 1.62 4.33 2.04
C SER A 402 0.29 3.85 1.48
N ALA A 403 0.22 2.60 1.02
CA ALA A 403 -1.05 1.94 0.68
C ALA A 403 -1.46 0.98 1.81
N ARG A 404 -0.54 0.07 2.18
CA ARG A 404 -0.87 -1.01 3.11
C ARG A 404 -1.15 -0.51 4.53
N GLY A 405 -0.43 0.52 4.99
CA GLY A 405 -0.70 1.17 6.28
C GLY A 405 -2.16 1.60 6.38
N PHE A 406 -2.67 2.30 5.36
CA PHE A 406 -4.07 2.71 5.30
C PHE A 406 -5.04 1.52 5.17
N MET A 407 -4.68 0.44 4.48
CA MET A 407 -5.51 -0.77 4.50
C MET A 407 -5.61 -1.35 5.92
N PHE A 408 -4.54 -1.35 6.70
CA PHE A 408 -4.57 -1.76 8.11
C PHE A 408 -5.39 -0.78 8.97
N ALA A 409 -5.28 0.53 8.71
CA ALA A 409 -6.11 1.54 9.35
C ALA A 409 -7.60 1.30 9.10
N LEU A 410 -7.99 0.84 7.90
CA LEU A 410 -9.37 0.40 7.59
C LEU A 410 -9.77 -0.92 8.27
N GLY A 411 -8.81 -1.75 8.70
CA GLY A 411 -9.05 -3.05 9.34
C GLY A 411 -8.68 -4.28 8.51
N CYS A 412 -7.79 -4.14 7.52
CA CYS A 412 -7.24 -5.28 6.79
C CYS A 412 -6.55 -6.25 7.75
N ILE A 413 -6.88 -7.54 7.66
CA ILE A 413 -6.30 -8.60 8.52
C ILE A 413 -5.14 -9.36 7.85
N GLN A 414 -4.61 -8.86 6.72
CA GLN A 414 -3.56 -9.55 5.95
C GLN A 414 -3.96 -10.96 5.47
N SER A 415 -5.23 -11.16 5.09
CA SER A 415 -5.71 -12.48 4.63
C SER A 415 -5.13 -12.95 3.29
N MET A 416 -4.47 -12.07 2.53
CA MET A 416 -3.86 -12.35 1.21
C MET A 416 -4.84 -12.92 0.16
N GLN A 417 -6.12 -12.58 0.25
CA GLN A 417 -7.17 -13.02 -0.69
C GLN A 417 -7.77 -11.87 -1.51
N CYS A 418 -7.04 -10.77 -1.70
CA CYS A 418 -7.52 -9.53 -2.32
C CYS A 418 -8.04 -9.72 -3.76
N ASN A 419 -7.47 -10.68 -4.50
CA ASN A 419 -7.84 -11.04 -5.86
C ASN A 419 -9.12 -11.88 -5.94
N LYS A 420 -9.48 -12.63 -4.89
CA LYS A 420 -10.57 -13.62 -4.89
C LYS A 420 -11.97 -13.01 -4.71
N ASN A 421 -12.06 -11.71 -4.45
CA ASN A 421 -13.31 -11.01 -4.14
C ASN A 421 -13.97 -11.45 -2.81
N THR A 422 -13.26 -12.17 -1.94
CA THR A 422 -13.75 -12.74 -0.67
C THR A 422 -13.16 -12.05 0.57
N CYS A 423 -12.79 -10.78 0.46
CA CYS A 423 -12.21 -10.02 1.57
C CYS A 423 -13.19 -9.90 2.74
N ALA A 424 -12.94 -10.63 3.83
CA ALA A 424 -13.78 -10.63 5.03
C ALA A 424 -13.91 -9.25 5.70
N ALA A 425 -12.89 -8.38 5.54
CA ALA A 425 -12.90 -7.03 6.08
C ALA A 425 -13.66 -6.02 5.21
N GLY A 426 -14.25 -6.43 4.08
CA GLY A 426 -15.00 -5.52 3.19
C GLY A 426 -14.16 -4.53 2.39
N ILE A 427 -12.82 -4.59 2.49
CA ILE A 427 -11.90 -3.63 1.85
C ILE A 427 -11.65 -3.98 0.38
N ALA A 428 -11.18 -5.20 0.08
CA ALA A 428 -10.74 -5.61 -1.26
C ALA A 428 -11.78 -6.48 -2.00
N THR A 429 -13.06 -6.11 -1.94
CA THR A 429 -14.17 -6.88 -2.49
C THR A 429 -15.24 -5.99 -3.11
N GLN A 430 -15.92 -6.49 -4.14
CA GLN A 430 -17.11 -5.92 -4.76
C GLN A 430 -18.40 -6.62 -4.30
N ASN A 431 -18.33 -7.52 -3.31
CA ASN A 431 -19.48 -8.21 -2.76
C ASN A 431 -20.20 -7.33 -1.70
N PRO A 432 -21.45 -6.89 -1.93
CA PRO A 432 -22.18 -6.02 -1.00
C PRO A 432 -22.34 -6.61 0.41
N ARG A 433 -22.48 -7.94 0.53
CA ARG A 433 -22.60 -8.62 1.83
C ARG A 433 -21.33 -8.44 2.68
N LEU A 434 -20.16 -8.49 2.05
CA LEU A 434 -18.87 -8.33 2.74
C LEU A 434 -18.58 -6.85 3.01
N GLN A 435 -18.97 -5.96 2.09
CA GLN A 435 -18.80 -4.52 2.26
C GLN A 435 -19.61 -3.96 3.45
N ARG A 436 -20.75 -4.58 3.79
CA ARG A 436 -21.58 -4.19 4.95
C ARG A 436 -20.80 -4.13 6.27
N GLY A 437 -19.73 -4.92 6.42
CA GLY A 437 -18.89 -4.91 7.62
C GLY A 437 -17.97 -3.69 7.75
N LEU A 438 -17.88 -2.84 6.72
CA LEU A 438 -17.04 -1.65 6.70
C LEU A 438 -17.92 -0.40 6.81
N ASP A 439 -17.78 0.36 7.89
CA ASP A 439 -18.47 1.65 8.06
C ASP A 439 -17.55 2.80 7.60
N PRO A 440 -17.89 3.54 6.53
CA PRO A 440 -17.03 4.59 6.00
C PRO A 440 -16.87 5.81 6.92
N VAL A 441 -17.76 6.01 7.90
CA VAL A 441 -17.65 7.11 8.89
C VAL A 441 -16.62 6.73 9.94
N ASP A 442 -16.81 5.60 10.63
CA ASP A 442 -15.84 5.04 11.59
C ASP A 442 -14.46 4.85 10.96
N LYS A 443 -14.41 4.27 9.76
CA LYS A 443 -13.13 4.06 9.06
C LYS A 443 -12.48 5.36 8.60
N GLY A 444 -13.25 6.41 8.34
CA GLY A 444 -12.72 7.75 8.05
C GLY A 444 -11.96 8.33 9.24
N GLU A 445 -12.54 8.26 10.44
CA GLU A 445 -11.85 8.64 11.69
C GLU A 445 -10.58 7.83 11.91
N ARG A 446 -10.62 6.52 11.62
CA ARG A 446 -9.44 5.66 11.75
C ARG A 446 -8.31 6.04 10.79
N VAL A 447 -8.65 6.45 9.58
CA VAL A 447 -7.68 6.96 8.61
C VAL A 447 -7.10 8.29 9.08
N ARG A 448 -7.92 9.21 9.60
CA ARG A 448 -7.46 10.48 10.17
C ARG A 448 -6.45 10.25 11.31
N HIS A 449 -6.84 9.50 12.32
CA HIS A 449 -5.99 9.22 13.48
C HIS A 449 -4.69 8.53 13.09
N TYR A 450 -4.73 7.63 12.09
CA TYR A 450 -3.50 6.99 11.62
C TYR A 450 -2.50 8.00 11.07
N VAL A 451 -2.93 8.95 10.25
CA VAL A 451 -2.05 10.01 9.71
C VAL A 451 -1.52 10.89 10.84
N GLU A 452 -2.40 11.37 11.72
CA GLU A 452 -2.02 12.26 12.84
C GLU A 452 -1.00 11.59 13.77
N ASN A 453 -1.23 10.32 14.15
CA ASN A 453 -0.30 9.59 15.02
C ASN A 453 1.03 9.29 14.33
N VAL A 454 1.04 8.96 13.02
CA VAL A 454 2.30 8.83 12.26
C VAL A 454 3.07 10.14 12.27
N VAL A 455 2.42 11.26 11.94
CA VAL A 455 3.08 12.58 11.87
C VAL A 455 3.58 13.01 13.25
N GLN A 456 2.79 12.81 14.29
CA GLN A 456 3.17 13.11 15.67
C GLN A 456 4.37 12.28 16.13
N GLU A 457 4.35 10.95 15.93
CA GLU A 457 5.48 10.10 16.33
C GLU A 457 6.74 10.34 15.47
N VAL A 458 6.60 10.76 14.22
CA VAL A 458 7.74 11.26 13.42
C VAL A 458 8.29 12.56 14.03
N GLY A 459 7.43 13.48 14.49
CA GLY A 459 7.84 14.67 15.24
C GLY A 459 8.59 14.35 16.53
N ILE A 460 8.17 13.30 17.26
CA ILE A 460 8.90 12.81 18.44
C ILE A 460 10.31 12.31 18.05
N ILE A 461 10.43 11.56 16.95
CA ILE A 461 11.75 11.12 16.45
C ILE A 461 12.60 12.33 16.06
N ALA A 462 12.03 13.29 15.33
CA ALA A 462 12.71 14.51 14.90
C ALA A 462 13.25 15.31 16.10
N HIS A 463 12.40 15.53 17.10
CA HIS A 463 12.76 16.18 18.35
C HIS A 463 13.89 15.45 19.08
N ALA A 464 13.79 14.12 19.20
CA ALA A 464 14.83 13.31 19.83
C ALA A 464 16.16 13.38 19.07
N CYS A 465 16.13 13.56 17.74
CA CYS A 465 17.32 13.79 16.91
C CYS A 465 17.87 15.24 17.02
N GLY A 466 17.16 16.16 17.68
CA GLY A 466 17.59 17.55 17.88
C GLY A 466 17.11 18.54 16.82
N VAL A 467 16.12 18.18 16.00
CA VAL A 467 15.51 19.09 15.01
C VAL A 467 14.03 19.35 15.34
N ASP A 468 13.57 20.57 15.05
CA ASP A 468 12.21 20.97 15.40
C ASP A 468 11.20 20.45 14.36
N ASP A 469 11.50 20.59 13.07
CA ASP A 469 10.61 20.11 11.99
C ASP A 469 11.07 18.73 11.48
N PRO A 470 10.19 17.72 11.35
CA PRO A 470 10.48 16.46 10.66
C PRO A 470 11.22 16.58 9.31
N ARG A 471 10.93 17.63 8.53
CA ARG A 471 11.58 17.90 7.25
C ARG A 471 13.02 18.38 7.38
N GLN A 472 13.48 18.70 8.57
CA GLN A 472 14.88 18.99 8.88
C GLN A 472 15.68 17.72 9.19
N LEU A 473 15.05 16.55 9.26
CA LEU A 473 15.78 15.29 9.32
C LEU A 473 16.73 15.17 8.11
N ARG A 474 17.95 14.74 8.41
CA ARG A 474 19.07 14.59 7.46
C ARG A 474 19.74 13.24 7.67
N ARG A 475 20.60 12.84 6.73
CA ARG A 475 21.32 11.56 6.76
C ARG A 475 22.15 11.35 8.03
N GLU A 476 22.66 12.40 8.65
CA GLU A 476 23.40 12.32 9.93
C GLU A 476 22.54 11.84 11.12
N HIS A 477 21.23 12.08 11.09
CA HIS A 477 20.30 11.73 12.16
C HIS A 477 19.91 10.25 12.15
N CYS A 478 20.26 9.50 11.10
CA CYS A 478 19.90 8.09 10.95
C CYS A 478 21.13 7.23 10.73
N ARG A 479 21.13 6.05 11.32
CA ARG A 479 22.16 5.02 11.21
C ARG A 479 21.54 3.71 10.76
N ILE A 480 22.30 2.95 10.00
CA ILE A 480 21.92 1.60 9.56
C ILE A 480 22.94 0.60 10.09
N VAL A 481 22.45 -0.49 10.68
CA VAL A 481 23.29 -1.60 11.10
C VAL A 481 23.87 -2.30 9.88
N SER A 482 25.21 -2.42 9.85
CA SER A 482 25.95 -3.12 8.80
C SER A 482 26.09 -4.61 9.11
N GLY A 483 26.59 -5.40 8.15
CA GLY A 483 26.85 -6.83 8.34
C GLY A 483 27.85 -7.15 9.47
N SER A 484 28.66 -6.18 9.88
CA SER A 484 29.59 -6.31 11.02
C SER A 484 28.92 -6.28 12.40
N GLY A 485 27.60 -6.02 12.45
CA GLY A 485 26.87 -5.78 13.69
C GLY A 485 27.04 -4.37 14.27
N ARG A 486 27.94 -3.54 13.71
CA ARG A 486 28.04 -2.11 14.03
C ARG A 486 27.17 -1.29 13.09
N SER A 487 26.63 -0.16 13.55
CA SER A 487 25.89 0.78 12.71
C SER A 487 26.78 1.88 12.13
N MET A 488 26.45 2.32 10.92
CA MET A 488 27.08 3.46 10.23
C MET A 488 26.03 4.56 9.98
N PRO A 489 26.39 5.86 10.08
CA PRO A 489 25.50 6.94 9.67
C PRO A 489 25.09 6.81 8.20
N LEU A 490 23.88 7.24 7.85
CA LEU A 490 23.48 7.32 6.44
C LEU A 490 24.33 8.36 5.69
N SER A 491 24.89 9.36 6.37
CA SER A 491 25.78 10.36 5.74
C SER A 491 27.13 9.79 5.35
N GLU A 492 27.54 8.67 5.94
CA GLU A 492 28.74 7.93 5.54
C GLU A 492 28.41 6.91 4.45
N LEU A 493 27.27 6.21 4.60
CA LEU A 493 26.80 5.23 3.62
C LEU A 493 26.41 5.87 2.28
N TYR A 494 25.82 7.07 2.34
CA TYR A 494 25.39 7.87 1.20
C TYR A 494 25.85 9.34 1.41
N PRO A 495 27.11 9.68 1.05
CA PRO A 495 27.68 11.01 1.30
C PRO A 495 26.93 12.16 0.64
N ALA A 496 26.71 13.24 1.40
CA ALA A 496 26.14 14.48 0.87
C ALA A 496 27.20 15.38 0.22
N ASP A 497 26.84 16.16 -0.81
CA ASP A 497 27.76 17.16 -1.38
C ASP A 497 27.92 18.37 -0.45
N LYS A 498 28.85 19.27 -0.79
CA LYS A 498 29.19 20.46 0.02
C LYS A 498 28.03 21.45 0.20
N ASP A 499 27.01 21.41 -0.65
CA ASP A 499 25.83 22.29 -0.61
C ASP A 499 24.65 21.61 0.12
N GLY A 500 24.87 20.44 0.72
CA GLY A 500 23.82 19.65 1.39
C GLY A 500 22.90 18.89 0.42
N LEU A 501 23.27 18.84 -0.87
CA LEU A 501 22.57 18.18 -1.96
C LEU A 501 23.43 17.02 -2.49
N THR A 502 23.42 15.90 -1.76
CA THR A 502 23.82 14.54 -2.15
C THR A 502 24.79 14.32 -3.34
N THR A 503 26.05 13.97 -3.06
CA THR A 503 27.10 13.61 -4.04
C THR A 503 27.14 12.12 -4.38
N PRO A 504 27.62 11.75 -5.59
CA PRO A 504 27.72 10.36 -6.04
C PRO A 504 28.84 9.57 -5.34
N ARG A 505 28.72 8.23 -5.39
CA ARG A 505 29.73 7.25 -4.96
C ARG A 505 31.10 7.53 -5.59
N ALA A 506 32.17 7.46 -4.80
CA ALA A 506 33.49 7.13 -5.33
C ALA A 506 33.46 5.66 -5.79
N ALA A 507 34.02 5.41 -6.98
CA ALA A 507 34.03 4.12 -7.68
C ALA A 507 34.63 2.97 -6.86
#